data_AF-A0A9W6YXC4-F1
#
_entry.id   AF-A0A9W6YXC4-F1
#
_cell.length_a   1.000
_cell.length_b   1.000
_cell.length_c   1.000
_cell.angle_alpha   90.00
_cell.angle_beta   90.00
_cell.angle_gamma   90.00
#
_symmetry.space_group_name_H-M   'P 1'
#
loop_
_entity.id
_entity.type
_entity.pdbx_description
1 polymer ?
#
loop_
_entity_poly.entity_id
_entity_poly.type
_entity_poly.pdbx_seq_one_letter_code
_entity_poly.pdbx_strand_id
1 'polypeptide(L)'
;MYAVVDITNNRNIVIEQVEASRTSFTLYDGGIFIHQGLPYIVRDFNPDGKFAKVERVNVDWTTSQRDYTDVDPVEIEKIRSLYSPNSKITSDVPIYFGKVRTKIIVFGFFKIDKRGKILDALEVNNPPIILDSKGVWIDIPSKALEMIKLKQLNIAGGIHAAEHAIMNLIPLYVSVLSINNSSIGPHKGKFNSPPPATSSEDIQTECKAPEKEFAKRQSQRKRPSRLIFHDNNNAGLYGTGVSAKLFENIDLILEETLQTLLQCPCDWGCPNCCASGKCKEDCLVLSKYAAIIIFCVVLGRDVDLDSLPSGPEPNMPSINIETIVPVGSKGGVKFADDVQVLDIKRVSRPELNHVKFEKVVYCGSKKFSDSNLSDDVMKNNRSRIVNLKTETPDKFPDEDGIFSDDEYASKL
;
A
#
# COMPACT_ATOMS: atom_id res chain seq x y z
N MET A 1 10.49 -19.85 6.54
CA MET A 1 9.83 -20.92 5.77
C MET A 1 8.80 -21.62 6.65
N TYR A 2 7.72 -22.06 6.04
CA TYR A 2 6.61 -22.83 6.59
C TYR A 2 6.56 -24.20 5.91
N ALA A 3 6.44 -25.28 6.67
CA ALA A 3 6.32 -26.62 6.11
C ALA A 3 4.87 -26.92 5.71
N VAL A 4 4.65 -27.38 4.49
CA VAL A 4 3.35 -27.90 4.04
C VAL A 4 3.35 -29.41 4.20
N VAL A 5 2.56 -29.90 5.14
CA VAL A 5 2.51 -31.32 5.54
C VAL A 5 1.26 -31.95 4.95
N ASP A 6 1.43 -32.91 4.05
CA ASP A 6 0.32 -33.68 3.54
C ASP A 6 -0.07 -34.81 4.51
N ILE A 7 -1.30 -34.73 5.00
CA ILE A 7 -1.92 -35.68 5.93
C ILE A 7 -2.85 -36.69 5.24
N THR A 8 -2.96 -36.67 3.91
CA THR A 8 -3.77 -37.61 3.12
C THR A 8 -3.41 -39.05 3.48
N ASN A 9 -4.42 -39.84 3.84
CA ASN A 9 -4.24 -41.23 4.28
C ASN A 9 -3.21 -41.38 5.41
N ASN A 10 -3.10 -40.39 6.31
CA ASN A 10 -2.17 -40.35 7.45
C ASN A 10 -0.68 -40.43 7.10
N ARG A 11 -0.28 -40.04 5.88
CA ARG A 11 1.13 -40.15 5.43
C ARG A 11 2.07 -39.14 6.08
N ASN A 12 1.58 -37.99 6.53
CA ASN A 12 2.31 -36.95 7.27
C ASN A 12 3.67 -36.59 6.64
N ILE A 13 3.71 -36.35 5.33
CA ILE A 13 4.96 -36.00 4.63
C ILE A 13 5.01 -34.50 4.32
N VAL A 14 6.19 -33.89 4.43
CA VAL A 14 6.38 -32.53 3.93
C VAL A 14 6.45 -32.56 2.41
N ILE A 15 5.52 -31.88 1.74
CA ILE A 15 5.46 -31.81 0.27
C ILE A 15 6.09 -30.54 -0.28
N GLU A 16 6.08 -29.44 0.48
CA GLU A 16 6.62 -28.16 0.05
C GLU A 16 7.04 -27.31 1.25
N GLN A 17 7.90 -26.32 1.01
CA GLN A 17 8.17 -25.24 1.95
C GLN A 17 7.77 -23.90 1.34
N VAL A 18 6.96 -23.14 2.07
CA VAL A 18 6.42 -21.86 1.63
C VAL A 18 7.04 -20.72 2.46
N GLU A 19 7.34 -19.59 1.84
CA GLU A 19 7.83 -18.42 2.56
C GLU A 19 6.72 -17.79 3.42
N ALA A 20 7.09 -17.17 4.56
CA ALA A 20 6.15 -16.56 5.50
C ALA A 20 5.18 -15.57 4.82
N SER A 21 5.69 -14.75 3.91
CA SER A 21 4.90 -13.77 3.17
C SER A 21 3.93 -14.34 2.15
N ARG A 22 4.13 -15.59 1.73
CA ARG A 22 3.22 -16.30 0.83
C ARG A 22 2.13 -17.05 1.59
N THR A 23 2.32 -17.28 2.89
CA THR A 23 1.36 -18.04 3.70
C THR A 23 -0.02 -17.42 3.71
N SER A 24 -0.13 -16.09 3.84
CA SER A 24 -1.42 -15.40 3.76
C SER A 24 -2.16 -15.76 2.47
N PHE A 25 -1.45 -15.85 1.34
CA PHE A 25 -1.98 -16.11 -0.01
C PHE A 25 -2.30 -17.55 -0.33
N THR A 26 -1.71 -18.50 0.40
CA THR A 26 -1.76 -19.91 -0.02
C THR A 26 -2.10 -20.88 1.10
N LEU A 27 -1.86 -20.51 2.36
CA LEU A 27 -1.97 -21.36 3.55
C LEU A 27 -2.87 -20.69 4.58
N TYR A 28 -4.17 -20.67 4.32
CA TYR A 28 -5.21 -20.25 5.25
C TYR A 28 -6.25 -21.36 5.38
N ASP A 29 -6.89 -21.46 6.53
CA ASP A 29 -7.83 -22.55 6.80
C ASP A 29 -8.97 -22.58 5.77
N GLY A 30 -9.27 -23.78 5.26
CA GLY A 30 -10.26 -23.99 4.19
C GLY A 30 -9.80 -23.61 2.77
N GLY A 31 -8.62 -22.97 2.63
CA GLY A 31 -8.03 -22.61 1.34
C GLY A 31 -7.59 -23.80 0.51
N ILE A 32 -7.54 -23.62 -0.81
CA ILE A 32 -6.98 -24.61 -1.75
C ILE A 32 -5.52 -24.27 -2.04
N PHE A 33 -4.63 -25.11 -1.54
CA PHE A 33 -3.21 -25.14 -1.86
C PHE A 33 -2.96 -25.99 -3.12
N ILE A 34 -2.29 -25.45 -4.13
CA ILE A 34 -1.96 -26.19 -5.36
C ILE A 34 -0.50 -26.62 -5.30
N HIS A 35 -0.25 -27.93 -5.29
CA HIS A 35 1.08 -28.50 -5.37
C HIS A 35 1.22 -29.35 -6.62
N GLN A 36 2.12 -28.98 -7.54
CA GLN A 36 2.36 -29.68 -8.81
C GLN A 36 1.06 -29.93 -9.63
N GLY A 37 0.15 -28.96 -9.63
CA GLY A 37 -1.14 -29.03 -10.34
C GLY A 37 -2.23 -29.83 -9.62
N LEU A 38 -1.95 -30.32 -8.42
CA LEU A 38 -2.88 -31.11 -7.61
C LEU A 38 -3.44 -30.24 -6.47
N PRO A 39 -4.78 -30.09 -6.34
CA PRO A 39 -5.39 -29.36 -5.23
C PRO A 39 -5.36 -30.08 -3.87
N TYR A 40 -4.98 -29.37 -2.84
CA TYR A 40 -5.06 -29.79 -1.45
C TYR A 40 -5.86 -28.76 -0.66
N ILE A 41 -6.76 -29.21 0.20
CA ILE A 41 -7.43 -28.31 1.14
C ILE A 41 -6.54 -28.12 2.38
N VAL A 42 -6.37 -26.88 2.82
CA VAL A 42 -5.70 -26.55 4.07
C VAL A 42 -6.65 -26.84 5.22
N ARG A 43 -6.28 -27.78 6.09
CA ARG A 43 -7.09 -28.22 7.22
C ARG A 43 -6.75 -27.49 8.52
N ASP A 44 -5.50 -27.10 8.66
CA ASP A 44 -4.96 -26.50 9.88
C ASP A 44 -3.72 -25.69 9.50
N PHE A 45 -3.76 -24.38 9.75
CA PHE A 45 -2.62 -23.48 9.59
C PHE A 45 -2.13 -22.99 10.95
N ASN A 46 -0.86 -23.28 11.26
CA ASN A 46 -0.23 -22.89 12.51
C ASN A 46 0.94 -21.91 12.27
N PRO A 47 0.72 -20.59 12.48
CA PRO A 47 1.76 -19.57 12.38
C PRO A 47 2.96 -19.80 13.29
N ASP A 48 2.70 -20.11 14.56
CA ASP A 48 3.72 -20.22 15.61
C ASP A 48 4.63 -21.43 15.36
N GLY A 49 4.03 -22.57 15.01
CA GLY A 49 4.71 -23.81 14.64
C GLY A 49 5.32 -23.78 13.24
N LYS A 50 5.02 -22.76 12.43
CA LYS A 50 5.45 -22.61 11.04
C LYS A 50 5.12 -23.81 10.15
N PHE A 51 3.89 -24.33 10.23
CA PHE A 51 3.43 -25.39 9.35
C PHE A 51 1.96 -25.24 8.96
N ALA A 52 1.59 -25.90 7.87
CA ALA A 52 0.20 -26.10 7.46
C ALA A 52 -0.04 -27.58 7.18
N LYS A 53 -1.15 -28.14 7.65
CA LYS A 53 -1.60 -29.48 7.28
C LYS A 53 -2.56 -29.38 6.11
N VAL A 54 -2.29 -30.18 5.08
CA VAL A 54 -3.08 -30.19 3.85
C VAL A 54 -3.55 -31.59 3.51
N GLU A 55 -4.72 -31.70 2.89
CA GLU A 55 -5.31 -32.97 2.49
C GLU A 55 -5.68 -32.94 1.00
N ARG A 56 -5.33 -33.99 0.26
CA ARG A 56 -5.59 -34.08 -1.18
C ARG A 56 -7.09 -34.13 -1.44
N VAL A 57 -7.57 -33.25 -2.31
CA VAL A 57 -8.97 -33.20 -2.71
C VAL A 57 -9.13 -33.25 -4.23
N ASN A 58 -10.27 -33.72 -4.70
CA ASN A 58 -10.62 -33.68 -6.13
C ASN A 58 -11.75 -32.67 -6.33
N VAL A 59 -11.38 -31.40 -6.46
CA VAL A 59 -12.29 -30.28 -6.69
C VAL A 59 -11.94 -29.56 -7.99
N ASP A 60 -12.93 -28.89 -8.58
CA ASP A 60 -12.81 -28.13 -9.82
C ASP A 60 -12.77 -26.61 -9.61
N TRP A 61 -12.61 -26.17 -8.35
CA TRP A 61 -12.50 -24.78 -7.94
C TRP A 61 -11.19 -24.52 -7.18
N THR A 62 -10.78 -23.25 -7.14
CA THR A 62 -9.67 -22.72 -6.34
C THR A 62 -10.17 -21.68 -5.36
N THR A 63 -9.30 -21.17 -4.50
CA THR A 63 -9.64 -20.10 -3.56
C THR A 63 -8.90 -18.81 -3.85
N SER A 64 -9.57 -17.69 -3.62
CA SER A 64 -8.94 -16.36 -3.56
C SER A 64 -9.24 -15.76 -2.21
N GLN A 65 -8.18 -15.37 -1.50
CA GLN A 65 -8.31 -14.84 -0.15
C GLN A 65 -9.09 -13.53 -0.12
N ARG A 66 -9.69 -13.25 1.02
CA ARG A 66 -10.15 -11.93 1.43
C ARG A 66 -9.35 -11.58 2.68
N ASP A 67 -8.48 -10.59 2.56
CA ASP A 67 -7.59 -10.19 3.64
C ASP A 67 -7.61 -8.70 3.88
N TYR A 68 -7.18 -8.33 5.09
CA TYR A 68 -6.82 -6.96 5.41
C TYR A 68 -5.38 -6.93 5.89
N THR A 69 -4.62 -6.03 5.27
CA THR A 69 -3.25 -5.73 5.63
C THR A 69 -3.19 -4.36 6.29
N ASP A 70 -2.64 -4.33 7.50
CA ASP A 70 -2.40 -3.13 8.28
C ASP A 70 -0.90 -2.90 8.41
N VAL A 71 -0.45 -1.72 8.03
CA VAL A 71 0.96 -1.33 8.11
C VAL A 71 1.06 -0.15 9.07
N ASP A 72 1.70 -0.37 10.21
CA ASP A 72 1.81 0.63 11.28
C ASP A 72 3.26 0.71 11.78
N PRO A 73 3.86 1.91 11.89
CA PRO A 73 5.15 2.06 12.54
C PRO A 73 5.01 1.85 14.04
N VAL A 74 5.96 1.13 14.59
CA VAL A 74 5.96 0.67 15.97
C VAL A 74 6.99 1.43 16.80
N GLU A 75 8.08 1.87 16.19
CA GLU A 75 9.20 2.46 16.93
C GLU A 75 10.01 3.41 16.04
N ILE A 76 10.28 4.62 16.53
CA ILE A 76 11.11 5.63 15.87
C ILE A 76 12.57 5.41 16.27
N GLU A 77 13.42 5.12 15.28
CA GLU A 77 14.87 4.96 15.47
C GLU A 77 15.64 6.21 15.04
N LYS A 78 15.19 6.87 13.97
CA LYS A 78 15.81 8.10 13.46
C LYS A 78 14.73 9.14 13.15
N ILE A 79 15.04 10.38 13.50
CA ILE A 79 14.27 11.56 13.12
C ILE A 79 15.18 12.56 12.46
N ARG A 80 14.64 13.22 11.43
CA ARG A 80 15.25 14.40 10.85
C ARG A 80 14.18 15.38 10.35
N SER A 81 14.60 16.63 10.19
CA SER A 81 13.80 17.67 9.53
C SER A 81 13.92 17.54 8.01
N LEU A 82 12.87 17.95 7.30
CA LEU A 82 12.91 18.05 5.85
C LEU A 82 13.78 19.23 5.39
N TYR A 83 14.64 18.99 4.42
CA TYR A 83 15.50 20.02 3.83
C TYR A 83 15.26 20.12 2.33
N SER A 84 14.67 21.21 1.84
CA SER A 84 14.55 21.44 0.40
C SER A 84 15.87 21.97 -0.17
N PRO A 85 16.58 21.25 -1.06
CA PRO A 85 17.84 21.73 -1.64
C PRO A 85 17.66 22.97 -2.51
N ASN A 86 16.47 23.11 -3.11
CA ASN A 86 16.14 24.14 -4.09
C ASN A 86 15.41 25.35 -3.48
N SER A 87 15.24 25.38 -2.16
CA SER A 87 14.52 26.46 -1.48
C SER A 87 15.14 26.76 -0.13
N LYS A 88 15.26 28.05 0.21
CA LYS A 88 15.60 28.47 1.58
C LYS A 88 14.47 28.15 2.57
N ILE A 89 13.32 27.72 2.07
CA ILE A 89 12.17 27.30 2.87
C ILE A 89 12.47 25.91 3.43
N THR A 90 12.35 25.80 4.74
CA THR A 90 12.52 24.54 5.46
C THR A 90 11.20 24.24 6.13
N SER A 91 10.59 23.12 5.75
CA SER A 91 9.39 22.62 6.41
C SER A 91 9.73 22.12 7.81
N ASP A 92 8.82 22.33 8.76
CA ASP A 92 8.96 21.79 10.12
C ASP A 92 8.30 20.40 10.25
N VAL A 93 7.89 19.80 9.13
CA VAL A 93 7.38 18.43 9.08
C VAL A 93 8.53 17.45 9.26
N PRO A 94 8.55 16.65 10.35
CA PRO A 94 9.59 15.66 10.57
C PRO A 94 9.44 14.46 9.64
N ILE A 95 10.57 13.87 9.28
CA ILE A 95 10.65 12.58 8.60
C ILE A 95 11.15 11.56 9.61
N TYR A 96 10.46 10.43 9.68
CA TYR A 96 10.74 9.37 10.62
C TYR A 96 11.28 8.14 9.90
N PHE A 97 12.18 7.42 10.56
CA PHE A 97 12.63 6.09 10.16
C PHE A 97 12.68 5.18 11.37
N GLY A 98 12.32 3.91 11.19
CA GLY A 98 12.42 2.91 12.24
C GLY A 98 11.61 1.65 11.94
N LYS A 99 11.15 0.99 12.99
CA LYS A 99 10.46 -0.29 12.90
C LYS A 99 9.02 -0.12 12.41
N VAL A 100 8.67 -0.87 11.38
CA VAL A 100 7.31 -0.98 10.84
C VAL A 100 6.80 -2.40 11.01
N ARG A 101 5.51 -2.53 11.36
CA ARG A 101 4.84 -3.81 11.49
C ARG A 101 3.71 -3.91 10.49
N THR A 102 3.76 -4.98 9.71
CA THR A 102 2.68 -5.40 8.83
C THR A 102 1.89 -6.52 9.51
N LYS A 103 0.60 -6.32 9.73
CA LYS A 103 -0.34 -7.31 10.24
C LYS A 103 -1.31 -7.70 9.13
N ILE A 104 -1.30 -8.96 8.73
CA ILE A 104 -2.18 -9.50 7.68
C ILE A 104 -3.18 -10.45 8.33
N ILE A 105 -4.47 -10.22 8.10
CA ILE A 105 -5.54 -11.10 8.58
C ILE A 105 -6.36 -11.56 7.38
N VAL A 106 -6.35 -12.86 7.11
CA VAL A 106 -7.25 -13.49 6.13
C VAL A 106 -8.55 -13.82 6.86
N PHE A 107 -9.58 -13.02 6.63
CA PHE A 107 -10.88 -13.15 7.31
C PHE A 107 -11.91 -13.93 6.49
N GLY A 108 -11.58 -14.26 5.24
CA GLY A 108 -12.48 -14.95 4.32
C GLY A 108 -11.77 -15.41 3.06
N PHE A 109 -12.49 -16.12 2.20
CA PHE A 109 -12.06 -16.40 0.84
C PHE A 109 -13.26 -16.64 -0.08
N PHE A 110 -13.05 -16.42 -1.38
CA PHE A 110 -13.96 -16.81 -2.43
C PHE A 110 -13.59 -18.19 -2.97
N LYS A 111 -14.57 -19.06 -3.19
CA LYS A 111 -14.41 -20.22 -4.08
C LYS A 111 -14.59 -19.75 -5.50
N ILE A 112 -13.63 -20.04 -6.37
CA ILE A 112 -13.60 -19.57 -7.75
C ILE A 112 -13.50 -20.77 -8.69
N ASP A 113 -14.38 -20.82 -9.69
CA ASP A 113 -14.32 -21.87 -10.73
C ASP A 113 -13.14 -21.63 -11.70
N LYS A 114 -12.93 -22.59 -12.62
CA LYS A 114 -11.87 -22.49 -13.65
C LYS A 114 -12.05 -21.30 -14.61
N ARG A 115 -13.22 -20.65 -14.65
CA ARG A 115 -13.55 -19.51 -15.51
C ARG A 115 -13.45 -18.18 -14.76
N GLY A 116 -13.06 -18.19 -13.48
CA GLY A 116 -12.96 -16.99 -12.66
C GLY A 116 -14.28 -16.56 -12.01
N LYS A 117 -15.34 -17.38 -12.09
CA LYS A 117 -16.63 -17.07 -11.48
C LYS A 117 -16.59 -17.42 -10.00
N ILE A 118 -17.03 -16.47 -9.16
CA ILE A 118 -17.23 -16.70 -7.73
C ILE A 118 -18.41 -17.67 -7.54
N LEU A 119 -18.14 -18.79 -6.90
CA LEU A 119 -19.12 -19.83 -6.56
C LEU A 119 -19.71 -19.60 -5.17
N ASP A 120 -18.87 -19.18 -4.23
CA ASP A 120 -19.19 -19.08 -2.81
C ASP A 120 -18.25 -18.09 -2.12
N ALA A 121 -18.68 -17.53 -0.99
CA ALA A 121 -17.89 -16.64 -0.16
C ALA A 121 -17.96 -17.13 1.29
N LEU A 122 -16.81 -17.57 1.82
CA LEU A 122 -16.70 -18.10 3.17
C LEU A 122 -15.93 -17.12 4.06
N GLU A 123 -16.31 -17.08 5.33
CA GLU A 123 -15.58 -16.38 6.39
C GLU A 123 -14.75 -17.39 7.19
N VAL A 124 -13.56 -16.97 7.60
CA VAL A 124 -12.61 -17.79 8.35
C VAL A 124 -11.94 -16.97 9.43
N ASN A 125 -11.64 -17.61 10.55
CA ASN A 125 -10.94 -16.97 11.66
C ASN A 125 -9.48 -17.42 11.66
N ASN A 126 -8.66 -16.83 10.79
CA ASN A 126 -7.24 -17.13 10.78
C ASN A 126 -6.49 -16.24 11.78
N PRO A 127 -5.49 -16.78 12.49
CA PRO A 127 -4.59 -15.96 13.29
C PRO A 127 -3.85 -14.93 12.42
N PRO A 128 -3.56 -13.73 12.96
CA PRO A 128 -2.85 -12.69 12.21
C PRO A 128 -1.42 -13.10 11.91
N ILE A 129 -0.98 -12.86 10.68
CA ILE A 129 0.43 -12.94 10.30
C ILE A 129 1.07 -11.60 10.60
N ILE A 130 2.07 -11.59 11.49
CA ILE A 130 2.79 -10.40 11.90
C ILE A 130 4.20 -10.43 11.31
N LEU A 131 4.53 -9.40 10.54
CA LEU A 131 5.82 -9.24 9.88
C LEU A 131 6.42 -7.90 10.31
N ASP A 132 7.63 -7.93 10.85
CA ASP A 132 8.37 -6.74 11.26
C ASP A 132 9.44 -6.41 10.21
N SER A 133 9.54 -5.15 9.81
CA SER A 133 10.53 -4.63 8.87
C SER A 133 10.99 -3.21 9.27
N LYS A 134 11.75 -2.55 8.40
CA LYS A 134 12.14 -1.15 8.54
C LYS A 134 11.38 -0.29 7.54
N GLY A 135 11.11 0.96 7.90
CA GLY A 135 10.39 1.88 7.03
C GLY A 135 10.62 3.34 7.34
N VAL A 136 10.15 4.17 6.41
CA VAL A 136 10.11 5.63 6.46
C VAL A 136 8.66 6.07 6.45
N TRP A 137 8.34 7.08 7.24
CA TRP A 137 7.03 7.69 7.16
C TRP A 137 7.07 9.19 7.41
N ILE A 138 6.07 9.86 6.86
CA ILE A 138 5.82 11.29 7.01
C ILE A 138 4.37 11.47 7.43
N ASP A 139 4.16 12.17 8.54
CA ASP A 139 2.83 12.48 9.02
C ASP A 139 2.28 13.70 8.30
N ILE A 140 1.08 13.55 7.74
CA ILE A 140 0.46 14.59 6.92
C ILE A 140 -0.12 15.65 7.87
N PRO A 141 0.30 16.93 7.78
CA PRO A 141 -0.21 17.97 8.64
C PRO A 141 -1.72 18.20 8.44
N SER A 142 -2.44 18.51 9.53
CA SER A 142 -3.89 18.79 9.48
C SER A 142 -4.24 19.91 8.48
N LYS A 143 -3.36 20.91 8.31
CA LYS A 143 -3.51 21.96 7.29
C LYS A 143 -3.72 21.38 5.88
N ALA A 144 -2.99 20.33 5.51
CA ALA A 144 -3.18 19.68 4.20
C ALA A 144 -4.56 19.01 4.11
N LEU A 145 -4.99 18.31 5.16
CA LEU A 145 -6.29 17.65 5.20
C LEU A 145 -7.44 18.66 5.08
N GLU A 146 -7.34 19.80 5.76
CA GLU A 146 -8.31 20.90 5.67
C GLU A 146 -8.37 21.48 4.25
N MET A 147 -7.22 21.74 3.62
CA MET A 147 -7.16 22.23 2.23
C MET A 147 -7.77 21.25 1.23
N ILE A 148 -7.54 19.94 1.40
CA ILE A 148 -8.14 18.88 0.58
C ILE A 148 -9.66 18.86 0.76
N LYS A 149 -10.16 18.94 2.02
CA LYS A 149 -11.59 19.02 2.32
C LYS A 149 -12.25 20.25 1.72
N LEU A 150 -11.60 21.42 1.78
CA LEU A 150 -12.10 22.66 1.16
C LEU A 150 -12.30 22.52 -0.35
N LYS A 151 -11.42 21.77 -1.03
CA LYS A 151 -11.54 21.48 -2.47
C LYS A 151 -12.46 20.30 -2.78
N GLN A 152 -13.11 19.70 -1.77
CA GLN A 152 -13.96 18.52 -1.92
C GLN A 152 -13.23 17.35 -2.59
N LEU A 153 -11.92 17.26 -2.40
CA LEU A 153 -11.08 16.19 -2.90
C LEU A 153 -10.99 15.06 -1.88
N ASN A 154 -10.66 13.87 -2.33
CA ASN A 154 -10.57 12.70 -1.47
C ASN A 154 -9.18 12.56 -0.82
N ILE A 155 -9.16 12.50 0.51
CA ILE A 155 -7.92 12.36 1.29
C ILE A 155 -7.25 11.01 1.03
N ALA A 156 -7.98 9.90 1.08
CA ALA A 156 -7.40 8.57 0.87
C ALA A 156 -6.77 8.43 -0.52
N GLY A 157 -7.46 8.93 -1.55
CA GLY A 157 -6.95 9.01 -2.93
C GLY A 157 -5.75 9.92 -3.07
N GLY A 158 -5.67 11.00 -2.29
CA GLY A 158 -4.49 11.88 -2.24
C GLY A 158 -3.28 11.20 -1.62
N ILE A 159 -3.46 10.52 -0.48
CA ILE A 159 -2.41 9.73 0.19
C ILE A 159 -1.89 8.64 -0.75
N HIS A 160 -2.80 7.86 -1.33
CA HIS A 160 -2.46 6.77 -2.24
C HIS A 160 -1.72 7.27 -3.49
N ALA A 161 -2.18 8.37 -4.09
CA ALA A 161 -1.51 9.00 -5.22
C ALA A 161 -0.13 9.53 -4.84
N ALA A 162 0.03 10.13 -3.65
CA ALA A 162 1.31 10.64 -3.17
C ALA A 162 2.32 9.50 -2.94
N GLU A 163 1.88 8.41 -2.31
CA GLU A 163 2.72 7.22 -2.08
C GLU A 163 3.21 6.62 -3.40
N HIS A 164 2.32 6.43 -4.37
CA HIS A 164 2.73 5.90 -5.68
C HIS A 164 3.58 6.86 -6.50
N ALA A 165 3.36 8.17 -6.39
CA ALA A 165 4.20 9.15 -7.06
C ALA A 165 5.64 9.11 -6.55
N ILE A 166 5.85 8.98 -5.23
CA ILE A 166 7.17 8.75 -4.64
C ILE A 166 7.75 7.41 -5.13
N MET A 167 6.97 6.32 -5.04
CA MET A 167 7.42 4.98 -5.43
C MET A 167 7.91 4.90 -6.88
N ASN A 168 7.30 5.67 -7.79
CA ASN A 168 7.71 5.75 -9.18
C ASN A 168 9.11 6.39 -9.37
N LEU A 169 9.54 7.26 -8.44
CA LEU A 169 10.84 7.92 -8.49
C LEU A 169 11.94 7.21 -7.69
N ILE A 170 11.61 6.36 -6.72
CA ILE A 170 12.60 5.64 -5.89
C ILE A 170 13.71 4.98 -6.73
N PRO A 171 13.43 4.28 -7.85
CA PRO A 171 14.48 3.63 -8.64
C PRO A 171 15.56 4.58 -9.20
N LEU A 172 15.25 5.88 -9.33
CA LEU A 172 16.19 6.88 -9.85
C LEU A 172 17.20 7.35 -8.79
N TYR A 173 16.83 7.25 -7.50
CA TYR A 173 17.64 7.76 -6.38
C TYR A 173 18.22 6.65 -5.51
N VAL A 174 17.57 5.48 -5.48
CA VAL A 174 18.00 4.34 -4.70
C VAL A 174 18.47 3.23 -5.64
N SER A 175 19.77 3.21 -5.92
CA SER A 175 20.40 2.13 -6.66
C SER A 175 20.61 0.92 -5.75
N VAL A 176 19.81 -0.14 -5.92
CA VAL A 176 20.07 -1.44 -5.32
C VAL A 176 20.77 -2.30 -6.36
N LEU A 177 22.03 -2.65 -6.14
CA LEU A 177 22.64 -3.81 -6.81
C LEU A 177 21.92 -5.04 -6.25
N SER A 178 20.97 -5.58 -7.01
CA SER A 178 20.34 -6.86 -6.72
C SER A 178 21.43 -7.94 -6.80
N ILE A 179 22.05 -8.27 -5.66
CA ILE A 179 22.92 -9.44 -5.56
C ILE A 179 21.99 -10.66 -5.55
N ASN A 180 21.52 -11.02 -6.74
CA ASN A 180 20.80 -12.26 -6.92
C ASN A 180 21.81 -13.39 -6.79
N ASN A 181 21.87 -14.00 -5.60
CA ASN A 181 22.46 -15.31 -5.38
C ASN A 181 21.58 -16.39 -6.05
N SER A 182 21.36 -16.26 -7.36
CA SER A 182 20.74 -17.27 -8.21
C SER A 182 21.79 -17.72 -9.21
N SER A 183 22.74 -18.52 -8.71
CA SER A 183 23.39 -19.52 -9.55
C SER A 183 22.31 -20.48 -10.07
N ILE A 184 22.46 -20.97 -11.31
CA ILE A 184 21.61 -21.92 -12.10
C ILE A 184 20.67 -21.17 -13.06
N GLY A 185 20.83 -21.13 -14.39
CA GLY A 185 21.71 -21.81 -15.35
C GLY A 185 21.56 -21.16 -16.76
N PRO A 186 22.18 -21.71 -17.82
CA PRO A 186 22.37 -20.99 -19.08
C PRO A 186 21.17 -21.16 -20.02
N HIS A 187 20.29 -20.16 -20.10
CA HIS A 187 19.37 -20.03 -21.23
C HIS A 187 19.81 -18.90 -22.17
N LYS A 188 20.45 -19.29 -23.27
CA LYS A 188 20.59 -18.46 -24.47
C LYS A 188 19.21 -18.23 -25.08
N GLY A 189 18.75 -16.98 -25.15
CA GLY A 189 17.48 -16.65 -25.78
C GLY A 189 17.23 -15.15 -25.95
N LYS A 190 17.65 -14.63 -27.11
CA LYS A 190 17.14 -13.45 -27.86
C LYS A 190 17.04 -12.10 -27.12
N PHE A 191 17.92 -11.20 -27.55
CA PHE A 191 17.80 -9.74 -27.48
C PHE A 191 16.41 -9.27 -27.93
N ASN A 192 15.60 -8.77 -26.99
CA ASN A 192 14.57 -7.71 -27.11
C ASN A 192 13.73 -7.62 -25.81
N SER A 193 14.37 -7.75 -24.65
CA SER A 193 13.73 -7.60 -23.35
C SER A 193 14.19 -6.27 -22.73
N PRO A 194 13.29 -5.45 -22.16
CA PRO A 194 13.71 -4.31 -21.36
C PRO A 194 14.59 -4.81 -20.19
N PRO A 195 15.49 -3.97 -19.65
CA PRO A 195 16.41 -4.37 -18.59
C PRO A 195 15.63 -4.95 -17.40
N PRO A 196 16.24 -5.88 -16.62
CA PRO A 196 15.56 -6.50 -15.49
C PRO A 196 15.09 -5.43 -14.51
N ALA A 197 13.79 -5.45 -14.20
CA ALA A 197 13.16 -4.52 -13.28
C ALA A 197 13.46 -4.92 -11.83
N THR A 198 14.65 -4.59 -11.33
CA THR A 198 15.05 -4.80 -9.94
C THR A 198 15.10 -3.47 -9.19
N SER A 199 14.04 -3.17 -8.43
CA SER A 199 13.96 -2.14 -7.36
C SER A 199 12.56 -2.01 -6.76
N SER A 200 11.51 -2.46 -7.45
CA SER A 200 10.12 -2.24 -7.01
C SER A 200 9.53 -3.30 -6.08
N GLU A 201 10.20 -4.45 -5.93
CA GLU A 201 9.77 -5.47 -4.97
C GLU A 201 10.39 -5.25 -3.59
N ASP A 202 11.47 -4.47 -3.50
CA ASP A 202 12.25 -4.32 -2.27
C ASP A 202 11.65 -3.31 -1.29
N ILE A 203 10.74 -2.46 -1.76
CA ILE A 203 10.02 -1.45 -0.98
C ILE A 203 8.53 -1.50 -1.29
N GLN A 204 7.70 -1.26 -0.29
CA GLN A 204 6.25 -1.39 -0.32
C GLN A 204 5.58 -0.19 0.40
N THR A 205 4.30 0.01 0.15
CA THR A 205 3.47 1.06 0.76
C THR A 205 2.04 0.55 0.99
N GLU A 206 1.28 1.19 1.88
CA GLU A 206 -0.08 0.77 2.25
C GLU A 206 -1.13 1.28 1.25
N CYS A 207 -1.35 0.50 0.19
CA CYS A 207 -2.36 0.80 -0.83
C CYS A 207 -3.78 0.88 -0.26
N LYS A 208 -4.64 1.70 -0.89
CA LYS A 208 -6.02 1.91 -0.45
C LYS A 208 -6.98 0.99 -1.22
N ALA A 209 -7.43 -0.05 -0.54
CA ALA A 209 -8.35 -1.06 -1.05
C ALA A 209 -9.73 -0.46 -1.44
N PRO A 210 -10.13 -0.53 -2.72
CA PRO A 210 -11.37 0.03 -3.23
C PRO A 210 -12.62 -0.52 -2.53
N GLU A 211 -12.60 -1.79 -2.15
CA GLU A 211 -13.68 -2.46 -1.43
C GLU A 211 -13.97 -1.80 -0.08
N LYS A 212 -12.95 -1.20 0.54
CA LYS A 212 -13.09 -0.45 1.79
C LYS A 212 -13.52 0.99 1.54
N GLU A 213 -12.86 1.66 0.60
CA GLU A 213 -13.07 3.10 0.36
C GLU A 213 -14.44 3.38 -0.29
N PHE A 214 -14.93 2.46 -1.13
CA PHE A 214 -16.24 2.56 -1.78
C PHE A 214 -17.36 1.82 -1.03
N ALA A 215 -17.07 1.25 0.14
CA ALA A 215 -18.08 0.61 0.96
C ALA A 215 -19.18 1.60 1.34
N LYS A 216 -20.37 1.06 1.68
CA LYS A 216 -21.46 1.86 2.28
C LYS A 216 -21.40 1.88 3.81
N ARG A 217 -20.82 0.84 4.42
CA ARG A 217 -20.66 0.71 5.87
C ARG A 217 -19.27 1.18 6.27
N GLN A 218 -19.20 2.03 7.30
CA GLN A 218 -17.94 2.53 7.83
C GLN A 218 -17.05 1.39 8.29
N SER A 219 -15.80 1.36 7.81
CA SER A 219 -14.78 0.49 8.37
C SER A 219 -14.52 0.91 9.82
N GLN A 220 -14.44 -0.05 10.73
CA GLN A 220 -14.05 0.23 12.12
C GLN A 220 -12.61 0.80 12.16
N ARG A 221 -11.74 0.30 11.28
CA ARG A 221 -10.38 0.81 11.13
C ARG A 221 -10.35 2.13 10.35
N LYS A 222 -9.90 3.18 11.03
CA LYS A 222 -9.43 4.42 10.41
C LYS A 222 -7.89 4.47 10.42
N ARG A 223 -7.27 4.93 9.33
CA ARG A 223 -5.82 5.01 9.18
C ARG A 223 -5.31 6.39 9.58
N PRO A 224 -4.20 6.50 10.32
CA PRO A 224 -3.57 7.80 10.54
C PRO A 224 -3.16 8.41 9.19
N SER A 225 -3.34 9.73 9.04
CA SER A 225 -2.99 10.48 7.84
C SER A 225 -1.48 10.56 7.67
N ARG A 226 -0.92 9.62 6.91
CA ARG A 226 0.52 9.37 6.82
C ARG A 226 0.87 8.86 5.43
N LEU A 227 2.04 9.24 4.93
CA LEU A 227 2.73 8.54 3.86
C LEU A 227 3.66 7.52 4.49
N ILE A 228 3.53 6.23 4.16
CA ILE A 228 4.38 5.17 4.74
C ILE A 228 5.01 4.30 3.65
N PHE A 229 6.31 4.06 3.80
CA PHE A 229 7.09 3.20 2.93
C PHE A 229 7.89 2.24 3.81
N HIS A 230 7.91 0.96 3.48
CA HIS A 230 8.64 -0.02 4.25
C HIS A 230 9.33 -1.02 3.33
N ASP A 231 10.44 -1.57 3.80
CA ASP A 231 11.11 -2.65 3.10
C ASP A 231 10.16 -3.85 3.00
N ASN A 232 10.36 -4.64 1.94
CA ASN A 232 9.60 -5.85 1.72
C ASN A 232 9.59 -6.71 2.99
N ASN A 233 8.40 -7.18 3.37
CA ASN A 233 8.20 -8.01 4.55
C ASN A 233 9.06 -9.30 4.55
N ASN A 234 9.58 -9.73 3.39
CA ASN A 234 10.48 -10.87 3.25
C ASN A 234 11.91 -10.59 3.73
N ALA A 235 12.30 -9.33 3.83
CA ALA A 235 13.65 -8.93 4.19
C ALA A 235 13.96 -9.10 5.69
N GLY A 236 12.95 -9.46 6.49
CA GLY A 236 13.07 -9.64 7.93
C GLY A 236 13.30 -8.32 8.69
N LEU A 237 13.72 -8.45 9.95
CA LEU A 237 13.76 -7.35 10.92
C LEU A 237 14.67 -6.17 10.48
N TYR A 238 15.70 -6.43 9.68
CA TYR A 238 16.66 -5.42 9.25
C TYR A 238 16.27 -4.73 7.93
N GLY A 239 15.27 -5.24 7.22
CA GLY A 239 14.86 -4.72 5.92
C GLY A 239 15.87 -4.98 4.80
N THR A 240 15.52 -4.55 3.58
CA THR A 240 16.39 -4.60 2.40
C THR A 240 17.41 -3.45 2.38
N GLY A 241 17.19 -2.41 3.20
CA GLY A 241 17.98 -1.19 3.22
C GLY A 241 17.50 -0.13 2.21
N VAL A 242 16.46 -0.42 1.43
CA VAL A 242 15.88 0.54 0.48
C VAL A 242 15.17 1.67 1.23
N SER A 243 14.44 1.35 2.28
CA SER A 243 13.80 2.32 3.18
C SER A 243 14.83 3.25 3.82
N ALA A 244 15.99 2.74 4.23
CA ALA A 244 17.08 3.56 4.78
C ALA A 244 17.66 4.52 3.73
N LYS A 245 17.82 4.06 2.48
CA LYS A 245 18.26 4.93 1.37
C LYS A 245 17.19 5.92 0.93
N LEU A 246 15.92 5.54 0.99
CA LEU A 246 14.80 6.45 0.81
C LEU A 246 14.85 7.55 1.87
N PHE A 247 15.03 7.22 3.15
CA PHE A 247 15.16 8.19 4.23
C PHE A 247 16.26 9.23 4.00
N GLU A 248 17.42 8.79 3.48
CA GLU A 248 18.55 9.66 3.17
C GLU A 248 18.28 10.62 1.99
N ASN A 249 17.48 10.18 0.99
CA ASN A 249 17.27 10.91 -0.27
C ASN A 249 15.86 11.51 -0.41
N ILE A 250 14.99 11.34 0.59
CA ILE A 250 13.58 11.69 0.54
C ILE A 250 13.36 13.16 0.18
N ASP A 251 14.24 14.05 0.63
CA ASP A 251 14.20 15.48 0.36
C ASP A 251 14.18 15.78 -1.16
N LEU A 252 15.06 15.13 -1.93
CA LEU A 252 15.14 15.26 -3.39
C LEU A 252 13.93 14.62 -4.07
N ILE A 253 13.52 13.46 -3.59
CA ILE A 253 12.42 12.67 -4.17
C ILE A 253 11.09 13.42 -4.04
N LEU A 254 10.82 14.04 -2.88
CA LEU A 254 9.60 14.82 -2.65
C LEU A 254 9.51 16.02 -3.60
N GLU A 255 10.62 16.73 -3.80
CA GLU A 255 10.69 17.87 -4.72
C GLU A 255 10.44 17.46 -6.17
N GLU A 256 11.12 16.41 -6.63
CA GLU A 256 10.95 15.88 -7.99
C GLU A 256 9.57 15.27 -8.22
N THR A 257 8.99 14.67 -7.18
CA THR A 257 7.61 14.15 -7.23
C THR A 257 6.62 15.30 -7.40
N LEU A 258 6.75 16.38 -6.63
CA LEU A 258 5.89 17.55 -6.77
C LEU A 258 6.02 18.15 -8.17
N GLN A 259 7.25 18.32 -8.69
CA GLN A 259 7.47 18.83 -10.05
C GLN A 259 6.83 17.93 -11.11
N THR A 260 7.00 16.62 -10.99
CA THR A 260 6.39 15.63 -11.89
C THR A 260 4.86 15.76 -11.90
N LEU A 261 4.23 15.90 -10.74
CA LEU A 261 2.78 16.06 -10.64
C LEU A 261 2.30 17.38 -11.27
N LEU A 262 3.00 18.48 -11.03
CA LEU A 262 2.65 19.79 -11.56
C LEU A 262 2.79 19.86 -13.10
N GLN A 263 3.83 19.21 -13.65
CA GLN A 263 4.13 19.25 -15.09
C GLN A 263 3.35 18.20 -15.89
N CYS A 264 2.85 17.14 -15.25
CA CYS A 264 2.12 16.10 -15.93
C CYS A 264 0.78 16.64 -16.49
N PRO A 265 0.47 16.45 -17.78
CA PRO A 265 -0.73 17.02 -18.41
C PRO A 265 -2.02 16.22 -18.12
N CYS A 266 -1.96 15.15 -17.34
CA CYS A 266 -3.16 14.37 -16.99
C CYS A 266 -4.03 15.13 -15.96
N ASP A 267 -5.32 14.83 -15.95
CA ASP A 267 -6.24 15.47 -15.01
C ASP A 267 -6.13 14.82 -13.62
N TRP A 268 -6.49 13.53 -13.48
CA TRP A 268 -6.71 12.91 -12.17
C TRP A 268 -5.64 11.89 -11.76
N GLY A 269 -4.59 11.74 -12.56
CA GLY A 269 -3.49 10.81 -12.35
C GLY A 269 -3.31 9.84 -13.51
N CYS A 270 -2.07 9.48 -13.80
CA CYS A 270 -1.73 8.53 -14.85
C CYS A 270 -0.41 7.79 -14.52
N PRO A 271 -0.05 6.74 -15.27
CA PRO A 271 1.18 5.98 -15.04
C PRO A 271 2.48 6.81 -15.10
N ASN A 272 2.45 7.98 -15.73
CA ASN A 272 3.62 8.87 -15.83
C ASN A 272 3.80 9.79 -14.62
N CYS A 273 2.86 9.83 -13.67
CA CYS A 273 2.95 10.70 -12.49
C CYS A 273 2.69 9.97 -11.18
N CYS A 274 1.45 9.57 -10.88
CA CYS A 274 1.06 9.00 -9.59
C CYS A 274 0.37 7.64 -9.67
N ALA A 275 0.05 7.10 -10.85
CA ALA A 275 -0.44 5.73 -10.95
C ALA A 275 0.75 4.78 -11.15
N SER A 276 0.60 3.54 -10.70
CA SER A 276 1.61 2.49 -10.88
C SER A 276 0.96 1.19 -11.30
N GLY A 277 1.49 0.56 -12.36
CA GLY A 277 1.05 -0.78 -12.78
C GLY A 277 1.39 -1.90 -11.78
N LYS A 278 2.07 -1.56 -10.68
CA LYS A 278 2.43 -2.46 -9.57
C LYS A 278 1.53 -2.28 -8.35
N CYS A 279 0.56 -1.37 -8.41
CA CYS A 279 -0.43 -1.22 -7.36
C CYS A 279 -1.29 -2.48 -7.28
N LYS A 280 -1.41 -3.06 -6.08
CA LYS A 280 -2.26 -4.24 -5.84
C LYS A 280 -3.75 -3.94 -6.01
N GLU A 281 -4.10 -2.65 -5.92
CA GLU A 281 -5.46 -2.12 -5.90
C GLU A 281 -5.83 -1.41 -7.22
N ASP A 282 -5.06 -1.63 -8.28
CA ASP A 282 -5.26 -1.06 -9.62
C ASP A 282 -5.33 0.49 -9.67
N CYS A 283 -4.82 1.17 -8.63
CA CYS A 283 -4.95 2.62 -8.44
C CYS A 283 -6.39 3.13 -8.60
N LEU A 284 -7.40 2.36 -8.19
CA LEU A 284 -8.82 2.75 -8.33
C LEU A 284 -9.22 3.92 -7.41
N VAL A 285 -8.51 4.10 -6.29
CA VAL A 285 -8.68 5.22 -5.35
C VAL A 285 -7.51 6.18 -5.55
N LEU A 286 -7.66 7.21 -6.40
CA LEU A 286 -6.52 8.04 -6.83
C LEU A 286 -6.92 9.50 -7.04
N SER A 287 -6.20 10.43 -6.40
CA SER A 287 -6.41 11.88 -6.54
C SER A 287 -5.08 12.63 -6.68
N LYS A 288 -4.73 12.98 -7.93
CA LYS A 288 -3.52 13.77 -8.25
C LYS A 288 -3.49 15.12 -7.51
N TYR A 289 -4.60 15.85 -7.50
CA TYR A 289 -4.63 17.20 -6.93
C TYR A 289 -4.56 17.19 -5.41
N ALA A 290 -5.16 16.19 -4.74
CA ALA A 290 -4.98 16.01 -3.32
C ALA A 290 -3.51 15.67 -2.98
N ALA A 291 -2.84 14.85 -3.80
CA ALA A 291 -1.41 14.60 -3.64
C ALA A 291 -0.55 15.86 -3.79
N ILE A 292 -0.85 16.73 -4.76
CA ILE A 292 -0.16 18.04 -4.92
C ILE A 292 -0.30 18.89 -3.65
N ILE A 293 -1.50 18.95 -3.05
CA ILE A 293 -1.72 19.69 -1.79
C ILE A 293 -0.87 19.08 -0.65
N ILE A 294 -0.84 17.75 -0.52
CA ILE A 294 -0.02 17.05 0.47
C ILE A 294 1.46 17.45 0.31
N PHE A 295 2.00 17.33 -0.90
CA PHE A 295 3.41 17.66 -1.15
C PHE A 295 3.75 19.12 -0.91
N CYS A 296 2.89 20.06 -1.32
CA CYS A 296 3.11 21.47 -1.07
C CYS A 296 3.20 21.75 0.44
N VAL A 297 2.26 21.23 1.23
CA VAL A 297 2.27 21.43 2.69
C VAL A 297 3.45 20.73 3.35
N VAL A 298 3.78 19.49 2.96
CA VAL A 298 4.92 18.74 3.49
C VAL A 298 6.25 19.45 3.18
N LEU A 299 6.39 20.04 2.00
CA LEU A 299 7.58 20.81 1.60
C LEU A 299 7.57 22.26 2.14
N GLY A 300 6.53 22.68 2.86
CA GLY A 300 6.40 24.04 3.38
C GLY A 300 6.11 25.11 2.31
N ARG A 301 5.61 24.71 1.14
CA ARG A 301 5.24 25.59 0.03
C ARG A 301 3.78 26.01 0.14
N ASP A 302 3.49 27.27 -0.16
CA ASP A 302 2.11 27.73 -0.30
C ASP A 302 1.57 27.33 -1.67
N VAL A 303 0.36 26.79 -1.71
CA VAL A 303 -0.31 26.36 -2.94
C VAL A 303 -1.50 27.27 -3.24
N ASP A 304 -1.66 27.64 -4.51
CA ASP A 304 -2.84 28.33 -4.99
C ASP A 304 -4.00 27.36 -5.17
N LEU A 305 -4.86 27.27 -4.16
CA LEU A 305 -6.03 26.41 -4.20
C LEU A 305 -6.98 26.76 -5.36
N ASP A 306 -7.05 28.03 -5.79
CA ASP A 306 -7.94 28.42 -6.89
C ASP A 306 -7.44 27.92 -8.25
N SER A 307 -6.14 27.63 -8.36
CA SER A 307 -5.54 27.05 -9.56
C SER A 307 -5.80 25.55 -9.72
N LEU A 308 -6.21 24.87 -8.63
CA LEU A 308 -6.47 23.43 -8.64
C LEU A 308 -7.94 23.13 -8.94
N PRO A 309 -8.25 22.06 -9.70
CA PRO A 309 -9.62 21.57 -9.81
C PRO A 309 -10.20 21.16 -8.45
N SER A 310 -11.49 21.39 -8.27
CA SER A 310 -12.24 20.87 -7.13
C SER A 310 -12.79 19.49 -7.45
N GLY A 311 -13.00 18.66 -6.43
CA GLY A 311 -13.68 17.39 -6.54
C GLY A 311 -15.21 17.53 -6.61
N PRO A 312 -15.93 16.39 -6.57
CA PRO A 312 -15.39 15.03 -6.42
C PRO A 312 -14.64 14.56 -7.68
N GLU A 313 -13.69 13.66 -7.48
CA GLU A 313 -12.90 13.02 -8.53
C GLU A 313 -13.80 12.25 -9.53
N PRO A 314 -13.78 12.57 -10.85
CA PRO A 314 -14.59 11.88 -11.85
C PRO A 314 -14.05 10.50 -12.24
N ASN A 315 -12.82 10.16 -11.86
CA ASN A 315 -12.18 8.86 -12.12
C ASN A 315 -12.57 7.79 -11.09
N MET A 316 -13.32 8.13 -10.04
CA MET A 316 -13.75 7.16 -9.03
C MET A 316 -15.17 7.44 -8.51
N PRO A 317 -15.84 6.44 -7.92
CA PRO A 317 -17.12 6.62 -7.25
C PRO A 317 -17.05 7.64 -6.10
N SER A 318 -18.21 8.17 -5.73
CA SER A 318 -18.34 8.97 -4.51
C SER A 318 -17.98 8.13 -3.27
N ILE A 319 -16.98 8.58 -2.54
CA ILE A 319 -16.58 8.01 -1.25
C ILE A 319 -17.33 8.76 -0.16
N ASN A 320 -18.23 8.06 0.52
CA ASN A 320 -19.07 8.64 1.59
C ASN A 320 -18.53 8.35 3.00
N ILE A 321 -17.42 7.62 3.10
CA ILE A 321 -16.86 7.16 4.36
C ILE A 321 -15.48 7.76 4.56
N GLU A 322 -15.24 8.35 5.72
CA GLU A 322 -13.91 8.80 6.10
C GLU A 322 -13.13 7.66 6.78
N THR A 323 -12.18 7.12 6.03
CA THR A 323 -11.26 6.04 6.43
C THR A 323 -9.93 6.57 6.96
N ILE A 324 -9.70 7.89 6.91
CA ILE A 324 -8.46 8.55 7.35
C ILE A 324 -8.75 9.43 8.58
N VAL A 325 -7.84 9.44 9.56
CA VAL A 325 -7.87 10.32 10.72
C VAL A 325 -6.56 11.09 10.86
N PRO A 326 -6.57 12.32 11.40
CA PRO A 326 -5.35 13.00 11.77
C PRO A 326 -4.52 12.16 12.74
N VAL A 327 -3.20 12.11 12.53
CA VAL A 327 -2.27 11.25 13.31
C VAL A 327 -2.43 11.43 14.83
N GLY A 328 -2.59 12.66 15.30
CA GLY A 328 -2.76 12.97 16.72
C GLY A 328 -3.96 12.29 17.41
N SER A 329 -4.91 11.75 16.65
CA SER A 329 -6.11 11.08 17.16
C SER A 329 -5.87 9.61 17.56
N LYS A 330 -4.76 9.00 17.14
CA LYS A 330 -4.47 7.56 17.34
C LYS A 330 -3.26 7.28 18.27
N GLY A 331 -2.73 8.30 18.94
CA GLY A 331 -1.52 8.18 19.75
C GLY A 331 -0.24 8.25 18.91
N GLY A 332 0.86 8.71 19.52
CA GLY A 332 2.16 8.83 18.85
C GLY A 332 2.88 7.48 18.71
N VAL A 333 3.79 7.39 17.75
CA VAL A 333 4.73 6.27 17.66
C VAL A 333 5.77 6.44 18.77
N LYS A 334 6.07 5.37 19.52
CA LYS A 334 7.08 5.42 20.58
C LYS A 334 8.50 5.62 20.00
N PHE A 335 9.36 6.27 20.77
CA PHE A 335 10.79 6.36 20.46
C PHE A 335 11.51 5.07 20.86
N ALA A 336 12.51 4.67 20.09
CA ALA A 336 13.50 3.67 20.51
C ALA A 336 14.32 4.21 21.70
N ASP A 337 14.84 3.30 22.52
CA ASP A 337 15.69 3.67 23.66
C ASP A 337 16.96 4.42 23.22
N ASP A 338 17.47 4.13 22.02
CA ASP A 338 18.66 4.70 21.40
C ASP A 338 18.35 5.63 20.21
N VAL A 339 17.18 6.28 20.23
CA VAL A 339 16.72 7.16 19.14
C VAL A 339 17.76 8.22 18.74
N GLN A 340 17.97 8.35 17.43
CA GLN A 340 18.88 9.33 16.84
C GLN A 340 18.10 10.51 16.26
N VAL A 341 18.21 11.67 16.91
CA VAL A 341 17.75 12.94 16.35
C VAL A 341 18.90 13.52 15.52
N LEU A 342 18.82 13.36 14.20
CA LEU A 342 19.93 13.65 13.28
C LEU A 342 20.15 15.14 13.06
N ASP A 343 19.09 15.95 13.21
CA ASP A 343 19.19 17.39 13.19
C ASP A 343 18.33 18.02 14.29
N ILE A 344 18.81 19.13 14.84
CA ILE A 344 18.04 19.96 15.77
C ILE A 344 18.04 21.36 15.18
N LYS A 345 16.96 21.70 14.47
CA LYS A 345 16.74 23.05 13.99
C LYS A 345 16.31 23.91 15.17
N ARG A 346 17.24 24.72 15.71
CA ARG A 346 16.88 25.72 16.72
C ARG A 346 16.01 26.78 16.06
N VAL A 347 14.73 26.80 16.40
CA VAL A 347 13.83 27.91 16.06
C VAL A 347 14.25 29.10 16.93
N SER A 348 15.20 29.91 16.46
CA SER A 348 15.28 31.30 16.94
C SER A 348 13.96 31.92 16.55
N ARG A 349 13.07 32.27 17.50
CA ARG A 349 11.80 32.98 17.19
C ARG A 349 12.11 34.05 16.15
N PRO A 350 11.75 33.86 14.87
CA PRO A 350 11.87 34.94 13.94
C PRO A 350 10.65 35.80 14.25
N GLU A 351 10.83 37.10 14.35
CA GLU A 351 9.76 38.02 13.99
C GLU A 351 9.08 37.47 12.74
N LEU A 352 7.74 37.52 12.67
CA LEU A 352 6.92 37.16 11.51
C LEU A 352 7.26 38.06 10.32
N ASN A 353 8.51 38.01 9.86
CA ASN A 353 8.93 38.55 8.60
C ASN A 353 8.39 37.57 7.59
N HIS A 354 7.26 37.96 7.00
CA HIS A 354 6.63 37.36 5.84
C HIS A 354 7.69 37.17 4.74
N VAL A 355 8.41 36.05 4.77
CA VAL A 355 9.19 35.59 3.63
C VAL A 355 8.15 35.42 2.53
N LYS A 356 8.23 36.25 1.48
CA LYS A 356 7.31 36.17 0.34
C LYS A 356 7.43 34.76 -0.25
N PHE A 357 6.41 33.95 -0.03
CA PHE A 357 6.33 32.58 -0.49
C PHE A 357 6.17 32.57 -2.01
N GLU A 358 6.97 31.77 -2.69
CA GLU A 358 6.74 31.49 -4.10
C GLU A 358 5.53 30.55 -4.18
N LYS A 359 4.36 31.13 -4.45
CA LYS A 359 3.07 30.43 -4.47
C LYS A 359 3.10 29.41 -5.62
N VAL A 360 2.93 28.12 -5.31
CA VAL A 360 2.79 27.07 -6.32
C VAL A 360 1.46 27.28 -7.04
N VAL A 361 1.55 27.58 -8.33
CA VAL A 361 0.39 27.74 -9.22
C VAL A 361 0.34 26.55 -10.16
N TYR A 362 -0.79 25.85 -10.18
CA TYR A 362 -1.03 24.80 -11.16
C TYR A 362 -1.46 25.44 -12.49
N CYS A 363 -0.56 25.42 -13.48
CA CYS A 363 -0.80 26.10 -14.77
C CYS A 363 -1.69 25.33 -15.74
N GLY A 364 -2.14 24.12 -15.37
CA GLY A 364 -2.95 23.26 -16.23
C GLY A 364 -2.24 22.79 -17.51
N SER A 365 -2.78 21.75 -18.12
CA SER A 365 -2.35 21.28 -19.43
C SER A 365 -2.86 22.27 -20.48
N LYS A 366 -1.97 22.94 -21.23
CA LYS A 366 -2.38 23.46 -22.55
C LYS A 366 -2.93 22.26 -23.32
N LYS A 367 -4.23 22.25 -23.62
CA LYS A 367 -4.87 21.19 -24.42
C LYS A 367 -4.11 21.07 -25.74
N PHE A 368 -3.26 20.06 -25.86
CA PHE A 368 -2.81 19.61 -27.17
C PHE A 368 -3.99 18.84 -27.78
N SER A 369 -4.55 19.40 -28.84
CA SER A 369 -5.55 18.74 -29.68
C SER A 369 -4.97 17.46 -30.28
N ASP A 370 -5.69 16.36 -30.08
CA ASP A 370 -5.68 15.07 -30.77
C ASP A 370 -4.36 14.30 -30.94
N SER A 371 -4.25 13.15 -30.26
CA SER A 371 -4.33 11.82 -30.90
C SER A 371 -4.04 10.67 -29.91
N ASN A 372 -5.02 9.77 -29.76
CA ASN A 372 -4.93 8.36 -29.35
C ASN A 372 -3.81 7.94 -28.38
N LEU A 373 -4.02 8.12 -27.06
CA LEU A 373 -3.38 7.27 -26.05
C LEU A 373 -4.27 7.09 -24.80
N SER A 374 -4.57 5.81 -24.50
CA SER A 374 -5.07 5.24 -23.21
C SER A 374 -6.56 5.33 -22.85
N ASP A 375 -7.46 5.14 -23.81
CA ASP A 375 -8.89 4.90 -23.53
C ASP A 375 -9.19 3.55 -22.86
N ASP A 376 -8.25 2.59 -22.92
CA ASP A 376 -8.47 1.20 -22.50
C ASP A 376 -8.30 0.97 -20.99
N VAL A 377 -7.43 1.74 -20.31
CA VAL A 377 -7.21 1.61 -18.85
C VAL A 377 -8.41 2.15 -18.06
N MET A 378 -8.95 3.30 -18.50
CA MET A 378 -10.12 3.93 -17.88
C MET A 378 -11.43 3.16 -18.16
N LYS A 379 -11.59 2.55 -19.34
CA LYS A 379 -12.75 1.70 -19.67
C LYS A 379 -12.75 0.39 -18.87
N ASN A 380 -11.59 -0.23 -18.67
CA ASN A 380 -11.45 -1.44 -17.84
C ASN A 380 -11.70 -1.18 -16.34
N ASN A 381 -11.34 0.02 -15.84
CA ASN A 381 -11.65 0.39 -14.46
C ASN A 381 -13.15 0.62 -14.25
N ARG A 382 -13.87 1.21 -15.22
CA ARG A 382 -15.33 1.41 -15.13
C ARG A 382 -16.12 0.09 -15.08
N SER A 383 -15.75 -0.91 -15.87
CA SER A 383 -16.44 -2.21 -15.86
C SER A 383 -16.21 -2.98 -14.55
N ARG A 384 -15.03 -2.89 -13.94
CA ARG A 384 -14.74 -3.50 -12.62
C ARG A 384 -15.42 -2.80 -11.45
N ILE A 385 -15.48 -1.46 -11.46
CA ILE A 385 -16.20 -0.66 -10.44
C ILE A 385 -17.69 -1.02 -10.42
N VAL A 386 -18.29 -1.36 -11.58
CA VAL A 386 -19.69 -1.80 -11.66
C VAL A 386 -19.89 -3.17 -11.01
N ASN A 387 -18.95 -4.11 -11.18
CA ASN A 387 -19.03 -5.45 -10.57
C ASN A 387 -18.86 -5.43 -9.03
N LEU A 388 -18.03 -4.53 -8.49
CA LEU A 388 -17.89 -4.35 -7.03
C LEU A 388 -19.20 -3.93 -6.33
N LYS A 389 -20.11 -3.26 -7.05
CA LYS A 389 -21.43 -2.85 -6.52
C LYS A 389 -22.44 -3.99 -6.45
N THR A 390 -22.24 -5.08 -7.21
CA THR A 390 -23.23 -6.16 -7.35
C THR A 390 -22.89 -7.42 -6.56
N GLU A 391 -21.66 -7.56 -6.05
CA GLU A 391 -21.16 -8.82 -5.46
C GLU A 391 -20.76 -8.73 -3.97
N THR A 392 -21.05 -7.62 -3.27
CA THR A 392 -20.74 -7.48 -1.84
C THR A 392 -21.94 -7.87 -0.95
N PRO A 393 -21.90 -9.01 -0.23
CA PRO A 393 -22.93 -9.32 0.77
C PRO A 393 -22.80 -8.44 2.02
N ASP A 394 -23.93 -8.16 2.66
CA ASP A 394 -24.16 -7.16 3.73
C ASP A 394 -23.47 -7.41 5.08
N LYS A 395 -22.56 -8.40 5.20
CA LYS A 395 -21.95 -8.77 6.49
C LYS A 395 -20.42 -8.72 6.43
N PHE A 396 -19.87 -7.89 7.31
CA PHE A 396 -18.47 -7.90 7.73
C PHE A 396 -18.49 -8.23 9.24
N PRO A 397 -17.70 -9.19 9.74
CA PRO A 397 -17.63 -9.52 11.16
C PRO A 397 -16.80 -8.49 11.94
N ASP A 398 -17.09 -8.36 13.24
CA ASP A 398 -16.39 -7.48 14.18
C ASP A 398 -15.06 -8.10 14.67
N GLU A 399 -14.11 -7.25 15.09
CA GLU A 399 -12.69 -7.59 15.37
C GLU A 399 -12.44 -8.56 16.54
N ASP A 400 -13.46 -8.93 17.33
CA ASP A 400 -13.28 -9.76 18.54
C ASP A 400 -13.46 -11.27 18.33
N GLY A 401 -13.76 -11.76 17.13
CA GLY A 401 -13.56 -13.18 16.79
C GLY A 401 -14.22 -14.24 17.68
N ILE A 402 -15.29 -13.92 18.43
CA ILE A 402 -16.03 -14.91 19.22
C ILE A 402 -17.47 -15.01 18.69
N PHE A 403 -17.70 -16.03 17.87
CA PHE A 403 -19.03 -16.62 17.70
C PHE A 403 -19.06 -17.96 18.43
N SER A 404 -20.15 -18.23 19.15
CA SER A 404 -20.36 -19.41 20.00
C SER A 404 -20.17 -20.73 19.24
N ASP A 405 -19.51 -21.69 19.89
CA ASP A 405 -18.99 -22.99 19.39
C ASP A 405 -19.99 -23.97 18.73
N ASP A 406 -21.28 -23.66 18.60
CA ASP A 406 -22.30 -24.67 18.30
C ASP A 406 -22.71 -24.83 16.82
N GLU A 407 -22.07 -24.15 15.87
CA GLU A 407 -22.44 -24.24 14.44
C GLU A 407 -21.33 -24.81 13.51
N TYR A 408 -20.30 -25.44 14.07
CA TYR A 408 -19.10 -25.85 13.32
C TYR A 408 -19.17 -27.22 12.62
N ALA A 409 -20.14 -28.09 12.91
CA ALA A 409 -20.07 -29.50 12.50
C ALA A 409 -20.90 -29.90 11.27
N SER A 410 -21.66 -28.99 10.62
CA SER A 410 -22.65 -29.40 9.60
C SER A 410 -22.42 -28.89 8.18
N LYS A 411 -21.32 -28.16 7.90
CA LYS A 411 -21.10 -27.52 6.59
C LYS A 411 -19.69 -27.65 5.99
N LEU A 412 -18.87 -28.58 6.48
CA LEU A 412 -17.58 -28.95 5.86
C LEU A 412 -17.73 -30.08 4.84
#